data_AF-L0FBJ0-F1
#
_entry.id   AF-L0FBJ0-F1
#
_cell.length_a   1.000
_cell.length_b   1.000
_cell.length_c   1.000
_cell.angle_alpha   90.00
_cell.angle_beta   90.00
_cell.angle_gamma   90.00
#
_symmetry.space_group_name_H-M   'P 1'
#
loop_
_entity.id
_entity.type
_entity.pdbx_description
1 polymer ?
#
loop_
_entity_poly.entity_id
_entity_poly.type
_entity_poly.pdbx_seq_one_letter_code
_entity_poly.pdbx_strand_id
1 'polypeptide(L)'
;MFDGSTLVYKYDGSFEGLLCCVFESYERKEIPLEILPPEGQPGLFDTLKYIETDSHKAHRVYDSIPIKISLEAQEMVKLAFLTCASHKERLIFYFLRLGYKVGGKVTGMLTDDNVNALQKAVHNLTFESHRLKGFVRFSVYNEGLIAIIEPRNFVLPLLATHFSNRFGNEVFMIFDKTHKAALIHQAGRMEIVDVEDWELPEPEEKEAEYRRLWQQFYNTIAIESRYNPRCRMNFMPKRFWKHLTEFYPEQKAKVGAVKEDKLQGERTLMRRH
;
A
#
# COMPACT_ATOMS: atom_id res chain seq x y z
N MET A 1 -16.05 8.55 43.94
CA MET A 1 -16.00 7.19 43.37
C MET A 1 -15.39 7.35 42.00
N PHE A 2 -14.13 6.95 41.81
CA PHE A 2 -13.56 6.87 40.46
C PHE A 2 -14.25 5.69 39.79
N ASP A 3 -15.21 5.96 38.91
CA ASP A 3 -15.60 4.97 37.91
C ASP A 3 -14.39 4.86 36.97
N GLY A 4 -13.44 4.00 37.34
CA GLY A 4 -12.16 3.83 36.66
C GLY A 4 -12.29 3.14 35.31
N SER A 5 -13.51 3.00 34.80
CA SER A 5 -13.78 2.37 33.52
C SER A 5 -13.66 3.38 32.39
N THR A 6 -12.82 3.05 31.41
CA THR A 6 -12.62 3.88 30.22
C THR A 6 -13.54 3.37 29.12
N LEU A 7 -14.38 4.24 28.58
CA LEU A 7 -15.24 3.89 27.44
C LEU A 7 -14.39 3.68 26.18
N VAL A 8 -14.52 2.51 25.57
CA VAL A 8 -13.86 2.14 24.32
C VAL A 8 -14.89 1.62 23.33
N TYR A 9 -14.86 2.13 22.11
CA TYR A 9 -15.70 1.60 21.03
C TYR A 9 -14.95 0.53 20.25
N LYS A 10 -15.66 -0.49 19.78
CA LYS A 10 -15.14 -1.51 18.87
C LYS A 10 -16.08 -1.69 17.68
N TYR A 11 -15.52 -1.77 16.49
CA TYR A 11 -16.26 -1.86 15.23
C TYR A 11 -15.64 -2.92 14.29
N ASP A 12 -16.20 -3.07 13.10
CA ASP A 12 -15.86 -4.11 12.11
C ASP A 12 -14.62 -3.83 11.25
N GLY A 13 -13.95 -2.68 11.43
CA GLY A 13 -12.77 -2.31 10.64
C GLY A 13 -13.10 -1.62 9.31
N SER A 14 -14.38 -1.42 8.98
CA SER A 14 -14.82 -0.73 7.76
C SER A 14 -14.86 0.80 7.92
N PHE A 15 -14.71 1.53 6.82
CA PHE A 15 -14.81 2.99 6.84
C PHE A 15 -16.19 3.46 7.36
N GLU A 16 -17.26 2.78 6.94
CA GLU A 16 -18.62 3.07 7.41
C GLU A 16 -18.79 2.80 8.91
N GLY A 17 -18.24 1.70 9.42
CA GLY A 17 -18.27 1.39 10.85
C GLY A 17 -17.55 2.44 11.70
N LEU A 18 -16.41 2.97 11.23
CA LEU A 18 -15.74 4.09 11.91
C LEU A 18 -16.62 5.35 11.93
N LEU A 19 -17.33 5.66 10.84
CA LEU A 19 -18.26 6.78 10.81
C LEU A 19 -19.48 6.55 11.71
N CYS A 20 -19.93 5.30 11.87
CA CYS A 20 -20.95 4.94 12.85
C CYS A 20 -20.48 5.18 14.29
N CYS A 21 -19.21 4.92 14.61
CA CYS A 21 -18.63 5.29 15.91
C CYS A 21 -18.71 6.80 16.17
N VAL A 22 -18.44 7.62 15.14
CA VAL A 22 -18.62 9.08 15.21
C VAL A 22 -20.09 9.42 15.48
N PHE A 23 -21.02 8.84 14.70
CA PHE A 23 -22.45 9.06 14.87
C PHE A 23 -22.92 8.75 16.30
N GLU A 24 -22.60 7.55 16.80
CA GLU A 24 -23.01 7.07 18.12
C GLU A 24 -22.48 8.00 19.23
N SER A 25 -21.23 8.46 19.12
CA SER A 25 -20.65 9.43 20.06
C SER A 25 -21.48 10.72 20.16
N TYR A 26 -22.01 11.24 19.05
CA TYR A 26 -22.87 12.42 19.07
C TYR A 26 -24.29 12.11 19.56
N GLU A 27 -24.86 10.97 19.18
CA GLU A 27 -26.21 10.55 19.58
C GLU A 27 -26.29 10.33 21.10
N ARG A 28 -25.30 9.64 21.66
CA ARG A 28 -25.24 9.30 23.09
C ARG A 28 -24.57 10.37 23.95
N LYS A 29 -23.96 11.37 23.32
CA LYS A 29 -23.10 12.38 23.98
C LYS A 29 -21.94 11.75 24.75
N GLU A 30 -21.43 10.64 24.22
CA GLU A 30 -20.32 9.86 24.76
C GLU A 30 -19.00 10.29 24.08
N ILE A 31 -17.87 10.20 24.79
CA ILE A 31 -16.54 10.41 24.20
C ILE A 31 -15.71 9.17 24.51
N PRO A 32 -15.58 8.21 23.57
CA PRO A 32 -14.66 7.09 23.77
C PRO A 32 -13.22 7.60 23.87
N LEU A 33 -12.42 6.97 24.72
CA LEU A 33 -10.97 7.23 24.76
C LEU A 33 -10.29 6.70 23.49
N GLU A 34 -10.70 5.50 23.08
CA GLU A 34 -10.18 4.80 21.90
C GLU A 34 -11.33 4.18 21.09
N ILE A 35 -11.08 4.02 19.79
CA ILE A 35 -11.93 3.28 18.88
C ILE A 35 -11.06 2.18 18.29
N LEU A 36 -11.40 0.93 18.55
CA LEU A 36 -10.57 -0.22 18.22
C LEU A 36 -11.10 -0.93 16.96
N PRO A 37 -10.22 -1.24 16.00
CA PRO A 37 -10.55 -2.16 14.91
C PRO A 37 -10.67 -3.60 15.42
N PRO A 38 -11.09 -4.58 14.60
CA PRO A 38 -11.29 -5.97 15.00
C PRO A 38 -10.08 -6.59 15.73
N GLU A 39 -8.88 -6.32 15.22
CA GLU A 39 -7.60 -6.77 15.75
C GLU A 39 -7.16 -6.06 17.04
N GLY A 40 -7.78 -4.91 17.35
CA GLY A 40 -7.47 -4.12 18.55
C GLY A 40 -7.92 -4.81 19.83
N GLN A 41 -7.04 -4.88 20.83
CA GLN A 41 -7.35 -5.47 22.13
C GLN A 41 -7.72 -4.38 23.14
N PRO A 42 -8.86 -4.52 23.85
CA PRO A 42 -9.22 -3.61 24.93
C PRO A 42 -8.34 -3.83 26.16
N GLY A 43 -8.19 -2.80 26.99
CA GLY A 43 -7.62 -2.90 28.32
C GLY A 43 -8.52 -3.69 29.28
N LEU A 44 -7.92 -4.21 30.36
CA LEU A 44 -8.60 -5.06 31.35
C LEU A 44 -9.77 -4.36 32.07
N PHE A 45 -9.71 -3.03 32.19
CA PHE A 45 -10.70 -2.22 32.90
C PHE A 45 -11.54 -1.34 31.94
N ASP A 46 -11.47 -1.60 30.64
CA ASP A 46 -12.20 -0.81 29.65
C ASP A 46 -13.66 -1.26 29.58
N THR A 47 -14.57 -0.29 29.52
CA THR A 47 -15.98 -0.54 29.19
C THR A 47 -16.10 -0.58 27.68
N LEU A 48 -16.16 -1.81 27.14
CA LEU A 48 -16.23 -2.04 25.70
C LEU A 48 -17.66 -1.92 25.17
N LYS A 49 -17.85 -1.10 24.15
CA LYS A 49 -19.12 -0.96 23.42
C LYS A 49 -18.91 -1.31 21.95
N TYR A 50 -19.65 -2.30 21.47
CA TYR A 50 -19.64 -2.68 20.06
C TYR A 50 -20.58 -1.76 19.27
N ILE A 51 -20.06 -1.19 18.20
CA ILE A 51 -20.80 -0.33 17.29
C ILE A 51 -21.04 -1.09 16.00
N GLU A 52 -22.32 -1.33 15.71
CA GLU A 52 -22.73 -1.97 14.46
C GLU A 52 -22.66 -0.97 13.30
N THR A 53 -22.23 -1.47 12.14
CA THR A 53 -22.17 -0.70 10.91
C THR A 53 -23.57 -0.53 10.33
N ASP A 54 -23.95 0.73 10.16
CA ASP A 54 -25.21 1.15 9.54
C ASP A 54 -24.88 2.19 8.46
N SER A 55 -25.06 1.81 7.20
CA SER A 55 -24.72 2.67 6.07
C SER A 55 -25.48 4.00 6.12
N HIS A 56 -26.72 4.05 6.61
CA HIS A 56 -27.46 5.31 6.70
C HIS A 56 -26.85 6.25 7.75
N LYS A 57 -26.43 5.73 8.91
CA LYS A 57 -25.69 6.52 9.91
C LYS A 57 -24.34 7.01 9.37
N ALA A 58 -23.61 6.13 8.68
CA ALA A 58 -22.31 6.46 8.07
C ALA A 58 -22.44 7.60 7.04
N HIS A 59 -23.39 7.49 6.10
CA HIS A 59 -23.65 8.52 5.08
C HIS A 59 -24.02 9.86 5.72
N ARG A 60 -24.86 9.86 6.76
CA ARG A 60 -25.21 11.11 7.47
C ARG A 60 -23.99 11.83 8.05
N VAL A 61 -23.02 11.08 8.59
CA VAL A 61 -21.77 11.69 9.06
C VAL A 61 -20.96 12.16 7.86
N TYR A 62 -20.72 11.28 6.89
CA TYR A 62 -19.87 11.53 5.73
C TYR A 62 -20.28 12.76 4.92
N ASP A 63 -21.58 12.86 4.58
CA ASP A 63 -22.16 13.94 3.78
C ASP A 63 -22.18 15.26 4.55
N SER A 64 -22.18 15.20 5.88
CA SER A 64 -22.13 16.41 6.70
C SER A 64 -20.74 17.03 6.82
N ILE A 65 -19.66 16.26 6.58
CA ILE A 65 -18.27 16.76 6.66
C ILE A 65 -18.04 17.93 5.69
N PRO A 66 -18.32 17.84 4.37
CA PRO A 66 -18.05 18.94 3.46
C PRO A 66 -18.90 20.18 3.74
N ILE A 67 -20.10 20.00 4.30
CA ILE A 67 -21.05 21.07 4.61
C ILE A 67 -20.67 21.80 5.91
N LYS A 68 -20.31 21.05 6.95
CA LYS A 68 -20.07 21.60 8.30
C LYS A 68 -18.61 21.90 8.59
N ILE A 69 -17.69 21.24 7.87
CA ILE A 69 -16.24 21.38 8.08
C ILE A 69 -15.62 21.94 6.79
N SER A 70 -15.32 21.09 5.82
CA SER A 70 -14.81 21.47 4.49
C SER A 70 -14.68 20.23 3.59
N LEU A 71 -14.63 20.44 2.27
CA LEU A 71 -14.33 19.36 1.31
C LEU A 71 -12.92 18.77 1.56
N GLU A 72 -11.97 19.61 1.93
CA GLU A 72 -10.61 19.19 2.31
C GLU A 72 -10.62 18.25 3.52
N ALA A 73 -11.44 18.53 4.54
CA ALA A 73 -11.56 17.66 5.70
C ALA A 73 -12.17 16.30 5.34
N GLN A 74 -13.13 16.25 4.41
CA GLN A 74 -13.70 15.00 3.93
C GLN A 74 -12.64 14.13 3.26
N GLU A 75 -11.84 14.72 2.36
CA GLU A 75 -10.74 14.00 1.70
C GLU A 75 -9.66 13.57 2.71
N MET A 76 -9.32 14.43 3.68
CA MET A 76 -8.37 14.11 4.74
C MET A 76 -8.81 12.89 5.56
N VAL A 77 -10.10 12.78 5.90
CA VAL A 77 -10.66 11.65 6.64
C VAL A 77 -10.61 10.35 5.82
N LYS A 78 -10.96 10.40 4.53
CA LYS A 78 -10.83 9.24 3.65
C LYS A 78 -9.40 8.75 3.57
N LEU A 79 -8.46 9.67 3.32
CA LEU A 79 -7.04 9.33 3.20
C LEU A 79 -6.48 8.83 4.52
N ALA A 80 -6.84 9.45 5.64
CA ALA A 80 -6.39 9.03 6.96
C ALA A 80 -6.78 7.59 7.28
N PHE A 81 -7.97 7.17 6.86
CA PHE A 81 -8.44 5.80 7.06
C PHE A 81 -7.56 4.75 6.36
N LEU A 82 -6.93 5.11 5.24
CA LEU A 82 -6.02 4.26 4.48
C LEU A 82 -4.58 4.23 5.04
N THR A 83 -4.31 5.02 6.09
CA THR A 83 -3.00 5.01 6.76
C THR A 83 -2.90 3.84 7.73
N CYS A 84 -1.69 3.35 7.96
CA CYS A 84 -1.40 2.39 9.04
C CYS A 84 -0.81 3.09 10.27
N ALA A 85 -1.22 4.34 10.53
CA ALA A 85 -0.77 5.10 11.69
C ALA A 85 -1.32 4.49 12.99
N SER A 86 -0.53 4.52 14.05
CA SER A 86 -0.98 4.14 15.39
C SER A 86 -2.19 4.99 15.81
N HIS A 87 -3.22 4.34 16.34
CA HIS A 87 -4.46 5.01 16.78
C HIS A 87 -5.17 5.82 15.68
N LYS A 88 -5.11 5.38 14.40
CA LYS A 88 -5.72 6.10 13.27
C LYS A 88 -7.19 6.45 13.51
N GLU A 89 -7.96 5.54 14.09
CA GLU A 89 -9.38 5.74 14.39
C GLU A 89 -9.58 6.88 15.40
N ARG A 90 -8.78 6.89 16.46
CA ARG A 90 -8.79 7.97 17.46
C ARG A 90 -8.42 9.31 16.83
N LEU A 91 -7.38 9.35 15.99
CA LEU A 91 -6.95 10.57 15.31
C LEU A 91 -8.07 11.12 14.41
N ILE A 92 -8.71 10.26 13.61
CA ILE A 92 -9.84 10.64 12.75
C ILE A 92 -11.01 11.16 13.58
N PHE A 93 -11.34 10.46 14.68
CA PHE A 93 -12.44 10.84 15.56
C PHE A 93 -12.25 12.21 16.19
N TYR A 94 -11.08 12.48 16.79
CA TYR A 94 -10.80 13.78 17.41
C TYR A 94 -10.68 14.90 16.37
N PHE A 95 -10.13 14.62 15.18
CA PHE A 95 -10.13 15.55 14.07
C PHE A 95 -11.55 15.96 13.67
N LEU A 96 -12.45 14.98 13.48
CA LEU A 96 -13.85 15.25 13.15
C LEU A 96 -14.56 16.02 14.26
N ARG A 97 -14.36 15.66 15.53
CA ARG A 97 -14.95 16.39 16.66
C ARG A 97 -14.50 17.84 16.71
N LEU A 98 -13.21 18.09 16.53
CA LEU A 98 -12.67 19.43 16.49
C LEU A 98 -13.22 20.18 15.27
N GLY A 99 -13.28 19.54 14.11
CA GLY A 99 -13.84 20.08 12.88
C GLY A 99 -15.30 20.50 13.02
N TYR A 100 -16.16 19.70 13.65
CA TYR A 100 -17.55 20.10 13.91
C TYR A 100 -17.69 21.27 14.90
N LYS A 101 -16.64 21.58 15.69
CA LYS A 101 -16.62 22.74 16.59
C LYS A 101 -16.10 24.01 15.91
N VAL A 102 -15.08 23.89 15.07
CA VAL A 102 -14.34 25.05 14.52
C VAL A 102 -14.52 25.25 13.01
N GLY A 103 -15.24 24.34 12.36
CA GLY A 103 -15.43 24.30 10.92
C GLY A 103 -14.14 23.99 10.16
N GLY A 104 -14.07 24.46 8.91
CA GLY A 104 -12.95 24.20 8.00
C GLY A 104 -11.58 24.66 8.48
N LYS A 105 -11.50 25.53 9.49
CA LYS A 105 -10.23 25.94 10.11
C LYS A 105 -9.42 24.76 10.66
N VAL A 106 -10.09 23.66 10.99
CA VAL A 106 -9.43 22.46 11.55
C VAL A 106 -8.30 21.93 10.68
N THR A 107 -8.40 22.04 9.35
CA THR A 107 -7.35 21.57 8.43
C THR A 107 -6.07 22.39 8.53
N GLY A 108 -6.09 23.57 9.16
CA GLY A 108 -4.90 24.39 9.41
C GLY A 108 -4.37 24.34 10.85
N MET A 109 -5.01 23.61 11.76
CA MET A 109 -4.69 23.67 13.21
C MET A 109 -3.51 22.78 13.60
N LEU A 110 -2.31 23.05 13.07
CA LEU A 110 -1.11 22.22 13.30
C LEU A 110 -0.57 22.26 14.74
N THR A 111 -1.06 23.20 15.56
CA THR A 111 -0.76 23.26 17.00
C THR A 111 -1.56 22.24 17.82
N ASP A 112 -2.62 21.65 17.23
CA ASP A 112 -3.30 20.50 17.82
C ASP A 112 -2.56 19.20 17.45
N ASP A 113 -2.19 18.43 18.46
CA ASP A 113 -1.38 17.22 18.27
C ASP A 113 -2.09 16.15 17.44
N ASN A 114 -3.42 16.01 17.57
CA ASN A 114 -4.17 15.02 16.80
C ASN A 114 -4.25 15.43 15.33
N VAL A 115 -4.51 16.72 15.06
CA VAL A 115 -4.52 17.26 13.69
C VAL A 115 -3.15 17.09 13.05
N ASN A 116 -2.08 17.47 13.75
CA ASN A 116 -0.70 17.35 13.25
C ASN A 116 -0.32 15.90 12.97
N ALA A 117 -0.64 14.97 13.87
CA ALA A 117 -0.37 13.55 13.69
C ALA A 117 -1.14 12.98 12.50
N LEU A 118 -2.43 13.30 12.36
CA LEU A 118 -3.27 12.88 11.24
C LEU A 118 -2.70 13.38 9.90
N GLN A 119 -2.32 14.66 9.83
CA GLN A 119 -1.74 15.23 8.62
C GLN A 119 -0.42 14.59 8.23
N LYS A 120 0.46 14.32 9.19
CA LYS A 120 1.71 13.60 8.93
C LYS A 120 1.44 12.18 8.39
N ALA A 121 0.44 11.49 8.94
CA ALA A 121 0.04 10.17 8.45
C ALA A 121 -0.45 10.23 7.00
N VAL A 122 -1.35 11.16 6.68
CA VAL A 122 -1.88 11.39 5.32
C VAL A 122 -0.76 11.80 4.35
N HIS A 123 0.15 12.68 4.77
CA HIS A 123 1.32 13.07 3.98
C HIS A 123 2.21 11.87 3.66
N ASN A 124 2.47 10.99 4.63
CA ASN A 124 3.27 9.78 4.42
C ASN A 124 2.59 8.81 3.44
N LEU A 125 1.28 8.58 3.56
CA LEU A 125 0.51 7.75 2.63
C LEU A 125 0.58 8.30 1.20
N THR A 126 0.27 9.59 1.04
CA THR A 126 0.24 10.23 -0.30
C THR A 126 1.63 10.24 -0.93
N PHE A 127 2.67 10.57 -0.18
CA PHE A 127 4.05 10.52 -0.65
C PHE A 127 4.48 9.10 -1.06
N GLU A 128 4.11 8.09 -0.28
CA GLU A 128 4.37 6.69 -0.60
C GLU A 128 3.67 6.25 -1.89
N SER A 129 2.38 6.58 -2.03
CA SER A 129 1.61 6.32 -3.25
C SER A 129 2.23 7.00 -4.48
N HIS A 130 2.59 8.29 -4.38
CA HIS A 130 3.25 9.03 -5.46
C HIS A 130 4.53 8.35 -5.94
N ARG A 131 5.34 7.82 -5.00
CA ARG A 131 6.56 7.11 -5.35
C ARG A 131 6.26 5.77 -6.02
N LEU A 132 5.31 5.01 -5.49
CA LEU A 132 4.90 3.74 -6.10
C LEU A 132 4.39 3.90 -7.52
N LYS A 133 3.69 4.99 -7.86
CA LYS A 133 3.28 5.28 -9.25
C LYS A 133 4.46 5.28 -10.24
N GLY A 134 5.66 5.69 -9.82
CA GLY A 134 6.88 5.65 -10.65
C GLY A 134 7.70 4.36 -10.53
N PHE A 135 7.56 3.62 -9.43
CA PHE A 135 8.44 2.49 -9.10
C PHE A 135 7.80 1.11 -9.22
N VAL A 136 6.47 1.02 -9.30
CA VAL A 136 5.80 -0.26 -9.61
C VAL A 136 6.36 -0.82 -10.92
N ARG A 137 6.62 -2.12 -10.91
CA ARG A 137 7.12 -2.87 -12.07
C ARG A 137 6.15 -4.01 -12.34
N PHE A 138 5.70 -4.08 -13.60
CA PHE A 138 4.83 -5.14 -14.07
C PHE A 138 5.66 -6.19 -14.81
N SER A 139 5.40 -7.46 -14.50
CA SER A 139 5.77 -8.61 -15.30
C SER A 139 4.57 -9.09 -16.11
N VAL A 140 4.80 -9.62 -17.31
CA VAL A 140 3.74 -10.26 -18.10
C VAL A 140 3.58 -11.71 -17.63
N TYR A 141 2.36 -12.13 -17.33
CA TYR A 141 2.01 -13.50 -16.97
C TYR A 141 0.66 -13.85 -17.60
N ASN A 142 0.61 -14.92 -18.41
CA ASN A 142 -0.61 -15.37 -19.12
C ASN A 142 -1.43 -14.20 -19.72
N GLU A 143 -0.77 -13.34 -20.50
CA GLU A 143 -1.37 -12.16 -21.19
C GLU A 143 -1.82 -11.01 -20.26
N GLY A 144 -1.63 -11.12 -18.94
CA GLY A 144 -1.89 -10.06 -17.97
C GLY A 144 -0.61 -9.45 -17.38
N LEU A 145 -0.74 -8.26 -16.79
CA LEU A 145 0.34 -7.56 -16.11
C LEU A 145 0.26 -7.77 -14.59
N ILE A 146 1.29 -8.31 -13.96
CA ILE A 146 1.34 -8.53 -12.51
C ILE A 146 2.45 -7.69 -11.88
N ALA A 147 2.13 -6.99 -10.79
CA ALA A 147 3.09 -6.27 -9.97
C ALA A 147 2.95 -6.63 -8.50
N ILE A 148 4.06 -6.54 -7.76
CA ILE A 148 4.09 -6.72 -6.30
C ILE A 148 4.64 -5.48 -5.63
N ILE A 149 4.00 -5.08 -4.54
CA ILE A 149 4.41 -3.97 -3.69
C ILE A 149 4.41 -4.40 -2.21
N GLU A 150 5.29 -3.78 -1.43
CA GLU A 150 5.37 -3.87 0.04
C GLU A 150 5.27 -2.46 0.66
N PRO A 151 4.12 -1.76 0.57
CA PRO A 151 3.91 -0.43 1.10
C PRO A 151 3.71 -0.44 2.62
N ARG A 152 3.96 0.68 3.29
CA ARG A 152 3.65 0.83 4.72
C ARG A 152 2.20 1.18 5.01
N ASN A 153 1.51 1.78 4.05
CA ASN A 153 0.10 2.15 4.17
C ASN A 153 -0.71 1.45 3.08
N PHE A 154 -2.03 1.43 3.24
CA PHE A 154 -2.92 0.83 2.26
C PHE A 154 -3.09 1.74 1.03
N VAL A 155 -2.17 1.62 0.08
CA VAL A 155 -2.05 2.52 -1.07
C VAL A 155 -2.87 2.09 -2.28
N LEU A 156 -3.40 0.85 -2.30
CA LEU A 156 -4.09 0.28 -3.47
C LEU A 156 -5.20 1.19 -4.02
N PRO A 157 -6.08 1.83 -3.21
CA PRO A 157 -7.09 2.74 -3.73
C PRO A 157 -6.50 3.95 -4.48
N LEU A 158 -5.34 4.46 -4.06
CA LEU A 158 -4.67 5.58 -4.74
C LEU A 158 -3.92 5.14 -6.01
N LEU A 159 -3.49 3.87 -6.06
CA LEU A 159 -2.84 3.28 -7.23
C LEU A 159 -3.87 2.88 -8.30
N ALA A 160 -5.06 2.43 -7.88
CA ALA A 160 -6.17 2.04 -8.74
C ALA A 160 -6.47 3.12 -9.79
N THR A 161 -6.79 4.34 -9.33
CA THR A 161 -7.07 5.48 -10.20
C THR A 161 -5.94 5.79 -11.17
N HIS A 162 -4.68 5.70 -10.71
CA HIS A 162 -3.53 6.03 -11.56
C HIS A 162 -3.30 4.99 -12.66
N PHE A 163 -3.29 3.70 -12.28
CA PHE A 163 -2.96 2.63 -13.21
C PHE A 163 -4.12 2.27 -14.13
N SER A 164 -5.38 2.38 -13.70
CA SER A 164 -6.52 2.22 -14.62
C SER A 164 -6.52 3.30 -15.71
N ASN A 165 -6.16 4.54 -15.38
CA ASN A 165 -6.02 5.59 -16.40
C ASN A 165 -4.86 5.33 -17.37
N ARG A 166 -3.79 4.68 -16.91
CA ARG A 166 -2.58 4.42 -17.72
C ARG A 166 -2.68 3.14 -18.55
N PHE A 167 -3.35 2.12 -18.03
CA PHE A 167 -3.43 0.76 -18.57
C PHE A 167 -4.90 0.32 -18.76
N GLY A 168 -5.79 1.25 -19.12
CA GLY A 168 -7.24 1.01 -19.17
C GLY A 168 -7.69 -0.09 -20.13
N ASN A 169 -6.85 -0.50 -21.07
CA ASN A 169 -7.12 -1.61 -21.99
C ASN A 169 -6.40 -2.92 -21.60
N GLU A 170 -5.52 -2.88 -20.61
CA GLU A 170 -4.74 -4.04 -20.18
C GLU A 170 -5.44 -4.74 -19.01
N VAL A 171 -5.28 -6.05 -18.92
CA VAL A 171 -5.58 -6.78 -17.68
C VAL A 171 -4.37 -6.65 -16.77
N PHE A 172 -4.56 -6.11 -15.57
CA PHE A 172 -3.46 -5.99 -14.61
C PHE A 172 -3.86 -6.31 -13.17
N MET A 173 -2.89 -6.75 -12.39
CA MET A 173 -2.99 -6.99 -10.97
C MET A 173 -1.82 -6.31 -10.24
N ILE A 174 -2.11 -5.59 -9.16
CA ILE A 174 -1.10 -5.11 -8.22
C ILE A 174 -1.36 -5.77 -6.86
N PHE A 175 -0.47 -6.67 -6.47
CA PHE A 175 -0.54 -7.36 -5.19
C PHE A 175 0.23 -6.58 -4.11
N ASP A 176 -0.47 -6.18 -3.07
CA ASP A 176 0.07 -5.62 -1.83
C ASP A 176 0.35 -6.75 -0.84
N LYS A 177 1.63 -7.13 -0.75
CA LYS A 177 2.08 -8.20 0.13
C LYS A 177 2.00 -7.81 1.61
N THR A 178 2.06 -6.52 1.93
CA THR A 178 2.02 -6.06 3.32
C THR A 178 0.62 -6.17 3.90
N HIS A 179 -0.40 -5.83 3.12
CA HIS A 179 -1.79 -5.86 3.54
C HIS A 179 -2.55 -7.08 3.05
N LYS A 180 -1.88 -8.00 2.33
CA LYS A 180 -2.48 -9.20 1.74
C LYS A 180 -3.72 -8.87 0.91
N ALA A 181 -3.61 -7.89 0.02
CA ALA A 181 -4.70 -7.44 -0.83
C ALA A 181 -4.23 -7.26 -2.27
N ALA A 182 -5.12 -7.40 -3.24
CA ALA A 182 -4.81 -7.20 -4.65
C ALA A 182 -5.79 -6.22 -5.29
N LEU A 183 -5.23 -5.26 -6.02
CA LEU A 183 -5.97 -4.47 -7.00
C LEU A 183 -6.00 -5.24 -8.32
N ILE A 184 -7.19 -5.55 -8.82
CA ILE A 184 -7.42 -6.23 -10.09
C ILE A 184 -8.10 -5.25 -11.04
N HIS A 185 -7.60 -5.18 -12.27
CA HIS A 185 -8.20 -4.44 -13.36
C HIS A 185 -8.46 -5.36 -14.55
N GLN A 186 -9.72 -5.46 -14.96
CA GLN A 186 -10.14 -6.27 -16.10
C GLN A 186 -11.33 -5.63 -16.80
N ALA A 187 -11.27 -5.48 -18.12
CA ALA A 187 -12.35 -4.95 -18.95
C ALA A 187 -12.91 -3.59 -18.45
N GLY A 188 -12.03 -2.70 -18.00
CA GLY A 188 -12.39 -1.37 -17.48
C GLY A 188 -13.01 -1.38 -16.07
N ARG A 189 -13.07 -2.53 -15.40
CA ARG A 189 -13.50 -2.65 -14.00
C ARG A 189 -12.29 -2.75 -13.09
N MET A 190 -12.38 -2.12 -11.92
CA MET A 190 -11.40 -2.20 -10.86
C MET A 190 -12.03 -2.82 -9.62
N GLU A 191 -11.32 -3.75 -9.00
CA GLU A 191 -11.72 -4.35 -7.74
C GLU A 191 -10.50 -4.47 -6.82
N ILE A 192 -10.70 -4.28 -5.51
CA ILE A 192 -9.68 -4.57 -4.51
C ILE A 192 -10.22 -5.72 -3.68
N VAL A 193 -9.49 -6.82 -3.65
CA VAL A 193 -9.86 -8.05 -2.94
C VAL A 193 -8.80 -8.41 -1.91
N ASP A 194 -9.23 -8.99 -0.81
CA ASP A 194 -8.33 -9.63 0.15
C ASP A 194 -7.80 -10.94 -0.44
N VAL A 195 -6.53 -11.22 -0.21
CA VAL A 195 -5.81 -12.36 -0.79
C VAL A 195 -5.14 -13.12 0.35
N GLU A 196 -5.80 -14.17 0.81
CA GLU A 196 -5.22 -15.10 1.78
C GLU A 196 -4.17 -15.98 1.06
N ASP A 197 -2.90 -15.67 1.29
CA ASP A 197 -1.70 -16.43 0.91
C ASP A 197 -1.52 -16.70 -0.60
N TRP A 198 -1.06 -15.66 -1.33
CA TRP A 198 -0.57 -15.79 -2.69
C TRP A 198 0.96 -15.93 -2.74
N GLU A 199 1.44 -17.04 -3.27
CA GLU A 199 2.82 -17.20 -3.75
C GLU A 199 2.85 -17.00 -5.27
N LEU A 200 3.80 -16.20 -5.77
CA LEU A 200 4.01 -16.06 -7.21
C LEU A 200 4.35 -17.43 -7.80
N PRO A 201 3.76 -17.84 -8.93
CA PRO A 201 4.31 -18.92 -9.73
C PRO A 201 5.75 -18.55 -10.16
N GLU A 202 6.67 -19.52 -10.10
CA GLU A 202 8.06 -19.35 -10.54
C GLU A 202 8.11 -18.79 -11.98
N PRO A 203 8.99 -17.82 -12.27
CA PRO A 203 9.03 -17.14 -13.56
C PRO A 203 9.38 -18.11 -14.72
N GLU A 204 8.58 -18.12 -15.78
CA GLU A 204 8.84 -18.92 -16.99
C GLU A 204 10.02 -18.35 -17.81
N GLU A 205 10.66 -19.19 -18.62
CA GLU A 205 11.87 -18.87 -19.43
C GLU A 205 11.73 -17.60 -20.31
N LYS A 206 10.51 -17.30 -20.79
CA LYS A 206 10.22 -16.07 -21.55
C LYS A 206 10.29 -14.80 -20.69
N GLU A 207 9.96 -14.87 -19.40
CA GLU A 207 10.02 -13.74 -18.47
C GLU A 207 11.47 -13.30 -18.19
N ALA A 208 12.42 -14.25 -18.21
CA ALA A 208 13.85 -13.95 -18.09
C ALA A 208 14.38 -13.11 -19.27
N GLU A 209 13.85 -13.32 -20.47
CA GLU A 209 14.19 -12.57 -21.67
C GLU A 209 13.63 -11.13 -21.62
N TYR A 210 12.41 -10.95 -21.11
CA TYR A 210 11.83 -9.62 -20.90
C TYR A 210 12.50 -8.85 -19.75
N ARG A 211 12.90 -9.54 -18.66
CA ARG A 211 13.73 -8.96 -17.60
C ARG A 211 15.09 -8.50 -18.16
N ARG A 212 15.69 -9.25 -19.09
CA ARG A 212 16.94 -8.85 -19.79
C ARG A 212 16.73 -7.65 -20.73
N LEU A 213 15.66 -7.63 -21.51
CA LEU A 213 15.30 -6.50 -22.37
C LEU A 213 15.03 -5.22 -21.55
N TRP A 214 14.42 -5.35 -20.37
CA TRP A 214 14.22 -4.24 -19.44
C TRP A 214 15.52 -3.75 -18.78
N GLN A 215 16.41 -4.65 -18.37
CA GLN A 215 17.76 -4.30 -17.91
C GLN A 215 18.55 -3.56 -18.99
N GLN A 216 18.41 -3.96 -20.26
CA GLN A 216 18.99 -3.26 -21.41
C GLN A 216 18.34 -1.88 -21.62
N PHE A 217 17.01 -1.78 -21.58
CA PHE A 217 16.28 -0.51 -21.70
C PHE A 217 16.68 0.51 -20.61
N TYR A 218 16.83 0.06 -19.35
CA TYR A 218 17.30 0.92 -18.26
C TYR A 218 18.77 1.32 -18.43
N ASN A 219 19.64 0.41 -18.89
CA ASN A 219 21.03 0.75 -19.21
C ASN A 219 21.15 1.72 -20.39
N THR A 220 20.21 1.70 -21.34
CA THR A 220 20.20 2.61 -22.51
C THR A 220 19.63 4.00 -22.16
N ILE A 221 18.70 4.09 -21.21
CA ILE A 221 18.12 5.38 -20.75
C ILE A 221 18.87 5.96 -19.53
N ALA A 222 19.73 5.18 -18.88
CA ALA A 222 20.72 5.67 -17.93
C ALA A 222 21.71 6.59 -18.66
N ILE A 223 21.30 7.84 -18.86
CA ILE A 223 22.21 8.92 -19.25
C ILE A 223 23.29 8.96 -18.16
N GLU A 224 24.52 8.54 -18.49
CA GLU A 224 25.68 8.46 -17.59
C GLU A 224 25.93 9.79 -16.83
N SER A 225 25.38 10.91 -17.30
CA SER A 225 25.46 12.21 -16.64
C SER A 225 24.53 12.43 -15.44
N ARG A 226 23.67 11.45 -15.06
CA ARG A 226 22.75 11.55 -13.89
C ARG A 226 23.01 10.53 -12.78
N TYR A 227 24.20 9.93 -12.72
CA TYR A 227 24.57 9.01 -11.64
C TYR A 227 24.93 9.78 -10.35
N ASN A 228 23.93 10.09 -9.53
CA ASN A 228 24.14 10.59 -8.16
C ASN A 228 23.55 9.60 -7.14
N PRO A 229 24.38 8.70 -6.55
CA PRO A 229 23.90 7.69 -5.60
C PRO A 229 23.27 8.28 -4.33
N ARG A 230 23.64 9.51 -3.91
CA ARG A 230 23.02 10.20 -2.76
C ARG A 230 21.61 10.70 -3.08
N CYS A 231 21.38 11.31 -4.25
CA CYS A 231 20.04 11.68 -4.70
C CYS A 231 19.16 10.43 -4.86
N ARG A 232 19.70 9.34 -5.41
CA ARG A 232 18.98 8.07 -5.59
C ARG A 232 18.51 7.48 -4.25
N MET A 233 19.30 7.56 -3.18
CA MET A 233 18.88 7.13 -1.84
C MET A 233 17.81 8.03 -1.20
N ASN A 234 17.86 9.34 -1.46
CA ASN A 234 16.86 10.30 -0.95
C ASN A 234 15.50 10.16 -1.68
N PHE A 235 15.50 9.90 -2.99
CA PHE A 235 14.27 9.69 -3.77
C PHE A 235 13.78 8.23 -3.76
N MET A 236 14.65 7.27 -3.44
CA MET A 236 14.36 5.84 -3.48
C MET A 236 14.99 5.07 -2.32
N PRO A 237 14.42 5.13 -1.10
CA PRO A 237 14.81 4.27 0.02
C PRO A 237 14.90 2.79 -0.35
N LYS A 238 15.94 2.15 0.20
CA LYS A 238 16.39 0.79 -0.12
C LYS A 238 15.30 -0.28 -0.03
N ARG A 239 14.27 -0.08 0.78
CA ARG A 239 13.16 -1.04 0.92
C ARG A 239 12.42 -1.31 -0.41
N PHE A 240 12.33 -0.32 -1.31
CA PHE A 240 11.66 -0.49 -2.60
C PHE A 240 12.53 -1.28 -3.60
N TRP A 241 13.81 -1.50 -3.29
CA TRP A 241 14.75 -2.14 -4.21
C TRP A 241 14.49 -3.64 -4.36
N LYS A 242 13.81 -4.26 -3.39
CA LYS A 242 13.47 -5.68 -3.43
C LYS A 242 12.69 -6.10 -4.68
N HIS A 243 11.93 -5.17 -5.27
CA HIS A 243 11.10 -5.43 -6.46
C HIS A 243 11.65 -4.74 -7.72
N LEU A 244 12.87 -4.19 -7.67
CA LEU A 244 13.52 -3.57 -8.82
C LEU A 244 14.49 -4.58 -9.45
N THR A 245 14.11 -5.10 -10.61
CA THR A 245 14.88 -6.08 -11.41
C THR A 245 16.27 -5.57 -11.84
N GLU A 246 16.50 -4.26 -11.77
CA GLU A 246 17.76 -3.57 -12.10
C GLU A 246 18.85 -3.74 -11.03
N PHE A 247 18.50 -4.11 -9.79
CA PHE A 247 19.45 -4.25 -8.67
C PHE A 247 19.96 -5.68 -8.46
N TYR A 248 19.52 -6.64 -9.27
CA TYR A 248 19.93 -8.04 -9.22
C TYR A 248 20.75 -8.41 -10.48
N PRO A 249 22.07 -8.18 -10.49
CA PRO A 249 22.94 -8.43 -11.65
C PRO A 249 23.25 -9.92 -11.94
N GLU A 250 22.70 -10.88 -11.19
CA GLU A 250 23.09 -12.29 -11.29
C GLU A 250 21.99 -13.19 -11.83
N GLN A 251 21.81 -13.17 -13.16
CA GLN A 251 21.60 -14.37 -13.97
C GLN A 251 22.28 -14.19 -15.34
N LYS A 252 23.59 -13.86 -15.31
CA LYS A 252 24.46 -14.05 -16.48
C LYS A 252 24.38 -15.52 -16.89
N ALA A 253 24.01 -15.71 -18.15
CA ALA A 253 23.79 -16.99 -18.80
C ALA A 253 24.86 -18.03 -18.43
N LYS A 254 24.44 -19.14 -17.81
CA LYS A 254 25.07 -20.44 -18.07
C LYS A 254 24.54 -20.98 -19.40
N VAL A 255 24.88 -20.33 -20.49
CA VAL A 255 24.77 -20.90 -21.84
C VAL A 255 26.14 -20.70 -22.47
N GLY A 256 26.91 -21.79 -22.57
CA GLY A 256 28.24 -21.78 -23.16
C GLY A 256 29.28 -22.65 -22.45
N ALA A 257 28.96 -23.90 -22.14
CA ALA A 257 29.96 -24.94 -22.01
C ALA A 257 29.44 -26.18 -22.74
N VAL A 258 29.36 -26.05 -24.07
CA VAL A 258 29.27 -27.22 -24.95
C VAL A 258 30.55 -28.02 -24.74
N LYS A 259 30.37 -29.30 -24.41
CA LYS A 259 31.41 -30.31 -24.35
C LYS A 259 32.22 -30.34 -25.65
N GLU A 260 33.46 -29.86 -25.61
CA GLU A 260 34.53 -30.39 -26.44
C GLU A 260 35.35 -31.34 -25.58
N ASP A 261 34.91 -32.59 -25.52
CA ASP A 261 35.76 -33.69 -25.12
C ASP A 261 35.49 -34.86 -26.05
N LYS A 262 36.32 -34.95 -27.11
CA LYS A 262 36.66 -36.14 -27.89
C LYS A 262 37.56 -35.73 -29.05
N LEU A 263 38.87 -35.88 -28.85
CA LEU A 263 39.85 -36.50 -29.76
C LEU A 263 41.25 -35.96 -29.45
N GLN A 264 41.91 -36.56 -28.46
CA GLN A 264 43.38 -36.74 -28.46
C GLN A 264 43.74 -37.73 -27.35
N GLY A 265 43.76 -39.02 -27.69
CA GLY A 265 44.05 -40.05 -26.70
C GLY A 265 44.18 -41.47 -27.23
N GLU A 266 44.41 -41.71 -28.53
CA GLU A 266 44.80 -43.04 -29.02
C GLU A 266 45.84 -42.94 -30.13
N ARG A 267 47.07 -42.58 -29.74
CA ARG A 267 48.28 -43.05 -30.42
C ARG A 267 49.36 -43.19 -29.37
N THR A 268 49.60 -44.41 -28.90
CA THR A 268 50.93 -45.05 -28.73
C THR A 268 50.77 -46.38 -27.99
N LEU A 269 50.64 -47.49 -28.73
CA LEU A 269 51.14 -48.80 -28.32
C LEU A 269 51.03 -49.75 -29.52
N MET A 270 52.19 -49.99 -30.18
CA MET A 270 52.57 -51.16 -30.99
C MET A 270 53.69 -50.77 -31.96
N ARG A 271 54.90 -50.62 -31.41
CA ARG A 271 56.16 -50.87 -32.11
C ARG A 271 57.11 -51.50 -31.11
N ARG A 272 57.24 -52.83 -31.15
CA ARG A 272 58.50 -53.59 -31.09
C ARG A 272 58.20 -55.09 -31.04
N HIS A 273 58.71 -55.75 -32.08
CA HIS A 273 58.90 -57.19 -32.31
C HIS A 273 57.68 -58.06 -32.57
#